data_AF-A0A653IDW6-F1
#
_entry.id   AF-A0A653IDW6-F1
#
_cell.length_a   1.000
_cell.length_b   1.000
_cell.length_c   1.000
_cell.angle_alpha   90.00
_cell.angle_beta   90.00
_cell.angle_gamma   90.00
#
_symmetry.space_group_name_H-M   'P 1'
#
loop_
_entity.id
_entity.type
_entity.pdbx_description
1 polymer ?
#
loop_
_entity_poly.entity_id
_entity_poly.type
_entity_poly.pdbx_seq_one_letter_code
_entity_poly.pdbx_strand_id
1 'polypeptide(L)'
;MSKSKSRRVCWGLTTVRYYQRVGMLAQPAKPLHGIRKYGVGDVKRIRFIKRAQLLGFTLAEVSELLVLSNASSCRETQDLAESKLKSVSERIRDLTKMQDTLLQLVARCNAADDSTSCPIIDALVGED
;
A
#
# COMPACT_ATOMS: atom_id res chain seq x y z
N MET A 1 22.85 32.23 3.64
CA MET A 1 22.75 31.09 2.70
C MET A 1 22.15 29.86 3.39
N SER A 2 21.28 29.13 2.68
CA SER A 2 20.72 27.79 2.93
C SER A 2 20.28 27.38 4.34
N LYS A 3 19.00 27.66 4.68
CA LYS A 3 18.26 26.89 5.69
C LYS A 3 17.75 25.59 5.06
N SER A 4 18.53 24.52 5.13
CA SER A 4 18.09 23.17 4.75
C SER A 4 16.97 22.71 5.69
N LYS A 5 15.71 22.82 5.26
CA LYS A 5 14.53 22.23 5.92
C LYS A 5 14.67 20.71 5.89
N SER A 6 15.35 20.16 6.89
CA SER A 6 15.32 18.73 7.19
C SER A 6 13.89 18.37 7.60
N ARG A 7 13.11 17.83 6.65
CA ARG A 7 11.82 17.19 6.94
C ARG A 7 12.12 16.02 7.86
N ARG A 8 12.06 16.24 9.18
CA ARG A 8 12.07 15.17 10.18
C ARG A 8 10.84 14.32 9.92
N VAL A 9 11.05 13.15 9.33
CA VAL A 9 9.99 12.17 9.23
C VAL A 9 9.84 11.57 10.62
N CYS A 10 8.83 12.03 11.36
CA CYS A 10 8.42 11.40 12.62
C CYS A 10 7.73 10.08 12.29
N TRP A 11 8.51 9.02 12.13
CA TRP A 11 7.96 7.67 12.10
C TRP A 11 7.51 7.29 13.52
N GLY A 12 6.31 6.73 13.64
CA GLY A 12 5.87 6.15 14.91
C GLY A 12 6.76 4.97 15.32
N LEU A 13 7.10 4.88 16.61
CA LEU A 13 7.90 3.77 17.16
C LEU A 13 7.30 2.39 16.83
N THR A 14 5.97 2.31 16.72
CA THR A 14 5.23 1.10 16.30
C THR A 14 5.62 0.65 14.89
N THR A 15 5.77 1.58 13.94
CA THR A 15 6.16 1.28 12.56
C THR A 15 7.59 0.73 12.49
N VAL A 16 8.52 1.34 13.24
CA VAL A 16 9.92 0.89 13.28
C VAL A 16 10.03 -0.50 13.91
N ARG A 17 9.32 -0.75 15.02
CA ARG A 17 9.28 -2.07 15.67
C ARG A 17 8.64 -3.14 14.78
N TYR A 18 7.62 -2.76 14.01
CA TYR A 18 6.97 -3.66 13.06
C TYR A 18 7.96 -4.12 11.99
N TYR A 19 8.67 -3.20 11.33
CA TYR A 19 9.68 -3.55 10.32
C TYR A 19 10.85 -4.36 10.88
N GLN A 20 11.21 -4.19 12.15
CA GLN A 20 12.18 -5.07 12.82
C GLN A 20 11.66 -6.49 13.00
N ARG A 21 10.39 -6.65 13.40
CA ARG A 21 9.77 -7.97 13.61
C ARG A 21 9.68 -8.75 12.31
N VAL A 22 9.35 -8.08 11.20
CA VAL A 22 9.25 -8.72 9.88
C VAL A 22 10.60 -8.80 9.15
N GLY A 23 11.73 -8.54 9.83
CA GLY A 23 13.08 -8.69 9.27
C GLY A 23 13.50 -7.62 8.24
N MET A 24 12.66 -6.61 8.01
CA MET A 24 12.93 -5.57 7.01
C MET A 24 13.85 -4.47 7.48
N LEU A 25 14.06 -4.30 8.79
CA LEU A 25 14.95 -3.31 9.35
C LEU A 25 15.83 -3.96 10.41
N ALA A 26 17.14 -3.72 10.33
CA ALA A 26 18.06 -4.20 11.34
C ALA A 26 17.70 -3.61 12.72
N GLN A 27 17.83 -4.44 13.74
CA GLN A 27 17.63 -4.00 15.11
C GLN A 27 18.98 -3.55 15.69
N PRO A 28 19.23 -2.26 15.91
CA PRO A 28 20.50 -1.81 16.46
C PRO A 28 20.66 -2.33 17.89
N ALA A 29 21.91 -2.62 18.27
CA ALA A 29 22.26 -3.05 19.61
C ALA A 29 21.65 -2.10 20.65
N LYS A 30 21.08 -2.67 21.71
CA LYS A 30 20.54 -1.88 22.82
C LYS A 30 21.74 -1.36 23.64
N PRO A 31 21.97 -0.04 23.72
CA PRO A 31 23.03 0.48 24.58
C PRO A 31 22.71 0.18 26.06
N LEU A 32 23.76 0.01 26.87
CA LEU A 32 23.65 -0.28 28.32
C LEU A 32 22.75 0.73 29.03
N HIS A 33 22.79 2.00 28.61
CA HIS A 33 21.91 3.06 29.05
C HIS A 33 21.50 3.90 27.82
N GLY A 34 20.20 4.15 27.65
CA GLY A 34 19.67 5.05 26.62
C GLY A 34 18.77 4.42 25.56
N ILE A 35 18.57 5.17 24.47
CA ILE A 35 17.60 4.86 23.41
C ILE A 35 18.35 4.34 22.18
N ARG A 36 17.75 3.38 21.46
CA ARG A 36 18.23 2.92 20.16
C ARG A 36 18.37 4.10 19.19
N LYS A 37 19.56 4.28 18.63
CA LYS A 37 19.83 5.29 17.61
C LYS A 37 19.75 4.64 16.22
N TYR A 38 19.04 5.31 15.32
CA TYR A 38 18.93 4.90 13.91
C TYR A 38 19.74 5.85 13.06
N GLY A 39 20.51 5.30 12.13
CA GLY A 39 21.36 6.07 11.23
C GLY A 39 20.59 6.59 10.01
N VAL A 40 21.30 7.34 9.16
CA VAL A 40 20.76 7.86 7.89
C VAL A 40 20.34 6.72 6.95
N GLY A 41 21.06 5.59 6.98
CA GLY A 41 20.73 4.39 6.21
C GLY A 41 19.37 3.80 6.58
N ASP A 42 19.07 3.69 7.88
CA ASP A 42 17.79 3.20 8.38
C ASP A 42 16.63 4.11 7.93
N VAL A 43 16.83 5.43 7.99
CA VAL A 43 15.83 6.41 7.54
C VAL A 43 15.57 6.27 6.03
N LYS A 44 16.61 6.08 5.22
CA LYS A 44 16.46 5.83 3.78
C LYS A 44 15.67 4.55 3.52
N ARG A 45 15.99 3.48 4.27
CA ARG A 45 15.32 2.17 4.15
C ARG A 45 13.84 2.22 4.54
N ILE A 46 13.50 2.87 5.65
CA ILE A 46 12.09 3.05 6.05
C ILE A 46 11.32 3.87 5.02
N ARG A 47 11.94 4.92 4.46
CA ARG A 47 11.33 5.71 3.39
C ARG A 47 11.10 4.90 2.12
N PHE A 48 12.04 4.02 1.77
CA PHE A 48 11.88 3.09 0.65
C PHE A 48 10.68 2.17 0.86
N ILE A 49 10.62 1.49 2.01
CA ILE A 49 9.52 0.57 2.36
C ILE A 49 8.17 1.28 2.23
N LYS A 50 8.05 2.49 2.80
CA LYS A 50 6.80 3.26 2.78
C LYS A 50 6.39 3.70 1.39
N ARG A 51 7.34 4.11 0.54
CA ARG A 51 7.04 4.45 -0.86
C ARG A 51 6.56 3.24 -1.65
N ALA A 52 7.19 2.09 -1.45
CA ALA A 52 6.76 0.87 -2.11
C ALA A 52 5.36 0.42 -1.63
N GLN A 53 5.07 0.51 -0.33
CA GLN A 53 3.72 0.24 0.19
C GLN A 53 2.66 1.19 -0.41
N LEU A 54 2.98 2.47 -0.61
CA LEU A 54 2.06 3.43 -1.25
C LEU A 54 1.75 3.08 -2.70
N LEU A 55 2.65 2.38 -3.39
CA LEU A 55 2.46 1.89 -4.77
C LEU A 55 1.73 0.54 -4.83
N GLY A 56 1.26 0.00 -3.69
CA GLY A 56 0.53 -1.26 -3.64
C GLY A 56 1.43 -2.50 -3.58
N PHE A 57 2.73 -2.34 -3.33
CA PHE A 57 3.60 -3.48 -3.04
C PHE A 57 3.29 -4.04 -1.64
N THR A 58 3.10 -5.35 -1.59
CA THR A 58 3.01 -6.14 -0.37
C THR A 58 4.36 -6.16 0.35
N LEU A 59 4.36 -6.50 1.63
CA LEU A 59 5.60 -6.58 2.38
C LEU A 59 6.58 -7.61 1.77
N ALA A 60 6.09 -8.76 1.29
CA ALA A 60 6.96 -9.74 0.64
C ALA A 60 7.68 -9.16 -0.59
N GLU A 61 6.96 -8.47 -1.47
CA GLU A 61 7.55 -7.82 -2.65
C GLU A 61 8.50 -6.68 -2.24
N VAL A 62 8.18 -5.93 -1.18
CA VAL A 62 9.09 -4.89 -0.67
C VAL A 62 10.39 -5.48 -0.13
N SER A 63 10.36 -6.65 0.53
CA SER A 63 11.59 -7.32 0.96
C SER A 63 12.44 -7.75 -0.23
N GLU A 64 11.83 -8.24 -1.30
CA GLU A 64 12.51 -8.61 -2.54
C GLU A 64 13.15 -7.39 -3.20
N LEU A 65 12.38 -6.30 -3.37
CA LEU A 65 12.89 -5.03 -3.87
C LEU A 65 14.06 -4.47 -3.05
N LEU A 66 14.06 -4.68 -1.73
CA LEU A 66 15.18 -4.29 -0.87
C LEU A 66 16.45 -5.11 -1.16
N VAL A 67 16.33 -6.39 -1.49
CA VAL A 67 17.46 -7.24 -1.88
C VAL A 67 17.98 -6.81 -3.25
N LEU A 68 17.09 -6.65 -4.24
CA LEU A 68 17.42 -6.24 -5.60
C LEU A 68 18.10 -4.86 -5.65
N SER A 69 17.64 -3.93 -4.81
CA SER A 69 18.24 -2.60 -4.71
C SER A 69 19.70 -2.60 -4.26
N ASN A 70 20.14 -3.61 -3.49
CA ASN A 70 21.54 -3.75 -3.09
C ASN A 70 22.37 -4.46 -4.17
N ALA A 71 21.75 -5.33 -4.98
CA ALA A 71 22.39 -6.08 -6.05
C ALA A 71 22.47 -5.32 -7.39
N SER A 72 21.82 -4.15 -7.50
CA SER A 72 21.72 -3.37 -8.74
C SER A 72 21.06 -4.12 -9.91
N SER A 73 20.17 -5.07 -9.61
CA SER A 73 19.42 -5.85 -10.61
C SER A 73 18.28 -5.03 -11.23
N CYS A 74 18.58 -4.28 -12.29
CA CYS A 74 17.57 -3.44 -12.98
C CYS A 74 16.44 -4.29 -13.58
N ARG A 75 16.77 -5.42 -14.21
CA ARG A 75 15.80 -6.28 -14.90
C ARG A 75 14.81 -6.94 -13.95
N GLU A 76 15.28 -7.57 -12.88
CA GLU A 76 14.41 -8.20 -11.86
C GLU A 76 13.51 -7.17 -11.17
N THR A 77 14.02 -5.95 -10.96
CA THR A 77 13.22 -4.84 -10.42
C THR A 77 12.13 -4.42 -11.40
N GLN A 78 12.44 -4.40 -12.70
CA GLN A 78 11.47 -4.09 -13.75
C GLN A 78 10.38 -5.16 -13.82
N ASP A 79 10.74 -6.44 -13.78
CA ASP A 79 9.78 -7.56 -13.83
C ASP A 79 8.77 -7.49 -12.66
N LEU A 80 9.24 -7.18 -11.43
CA LEU A 80 8.36 -6.96 -10.28
C LEU A 80 7.44 -5.75 -10.46
N ALA A 81 7.95 -4.66 -11.04
CA ALA A 81 7.14 -3.47 -11.29
C ALA A 81 6.06 -3.72 -12.35
N GLU A 82 6.38 -4.45 -13.42
CA GLU A 82 5.43 -4.84 -14.47
C GLU A 82 4.34 -5.78 -13.93
N SER A 83 4.72 -6.76 -13.11
CA SER A 83 3.77 -7.63 -12.41
C SER A 83 2.81 -6.84 -11.51
N LYS A 84 3.35 -5.88 -10.73
CA LYS A 84 2.53 -5.00 -9.89
C LYS A 84 1.58 -4.14 -10.72
N LEU A 85 2.08 -3.56 -11.82
CA LEU A 85 1.27 -2.75 -12.73
C LEU A 85 0.08 -3.54 -13.29
N LYS A 86 0.32 -4.79 -13.70
CA LYS A 86 -0.74 -5.69 -14.16
C LYS A 86 -1.79 -5.93 -13.08
N SER A 87 -1.37 -6.29 -11.87
CA SER A 87 -2.28 -6.54 -10.73
C SER A 87 -3.12 -5.30 -10.37
N VAL A 88 -2.51 -4.11 -10.37
CA VAL A 88 -3.23 -2.85 -10.12
C VAL A 88 -4.24 -2.57 -11.23
N SER A 89 -3.86 -2.79 -12.50
CA SER A 89 -4.74 -2.57 -13.65
C SER A 89 -5.95 -3.50 -13.63
N GLU A 90 -5.74 -4.77 -13.28
CA GLU A 90 -6.83 -5.74 -13.08
C GLU A 90 -7.77 -5.29 -11.95
N ARG A 91 -7.21 -4.85 -10.82
CA ARG A 91 -8.01 -4.37 -9.69
C ARG A 91 -8.83 -3.12 -10.05
N ILE A 92 -8.25 -2.18 -10.79
CA ILE A 92 -8.97 -1.00 -11.30
C ILE A 92 -10.14 -1.45 -12.16
N ARG A 93 -9.91 -2.34 -13.12
CA ARG A 93 -10.97 -2.84 -14.01
C ARG A 93 -12.11 -3.48 -13.23
N ASP A 94 -11.80 -4.30 -12.23
CA ASP A 94 -12.83 -4.96 -11.42
C ASP A 94 -13.60 -3.95 -10.55
N LEU A 95 -12.91 -2.96 -9.97
CA LEU A 95 -13.55 -1.89 -9.21
C LEU A 95 -14.43 -1.00 -10.08
N THR A 96 -14.01 -0.69 -11.32
CA THR A 96 -14.83 0.06 -12.28
C THR A 96 -16.10 -0.70 -12.62
N LYS A 97 -16.02 -2.02 -12.87
CA LYS A 97 -17.22 -2.85 -13.08
C LYS A 97 -18.18 -2.81 -11.90
N MET A 98 -17.66 -2.96 -10.67
CA MET A 98 -18.50 -2.86 -9.47
C MET A 98 -19.14 -1.48 -9.33
N GLN A 99 -18.37 -0.42 -9.61
CA GLN A 99 -18.86 0.96 -9.60
C GLN A 99 -20.00 1.14 -10.61
N ASP A 100 -19.85 0.65 -11.84
CA ASP A 100 -20.87 0.75 -12.88
C ASP A 100 -22.15 0.01 -12.48
N THR A 101 -22.03 -1.19 -11.90
CA THR A 101 -23.18 -1.93 -11.38
C THR A 101 -23.89 -1.15 -10.26
N LEU A 102 -23.13 -0.60 -9.30
CA LEU A 102 -23.71 0.20 -8.22
C LEU A 102 -24.41 1.46 -8.74
N LEU A 103 -23.82 2.14 -9.73
CA LEU A 103 -24.44 3.30 -10.38
C LEU A 103 -25.77 2.95 -11.05
N GLN A 104 -25.85 1.81 -11.73
CA GLN A 104 -27.09 1.34 -12.35
C GLN A 104 -28.16 1.01 -11.30
N LEU A 105 -27.79 0.35 -10.21
CA LEU A 105 -28.72 0.02 -9.13
C LEU A 105 -29.26 1.27 -8.42
N VAL A 106 -28.40 2.25 -8.15
CA VAL A 106 -28.81 3.54 -7.58
C VAL A 106 -29.72 4.31 -8.53
N ALA A 107 -29.41 4.34 -9.83
CA ALA A 107 -30.25 5.00 -10.83
C ALA A 107 -31.65 4.37 -10.91
N ARG A 108 -31.74 3.03 -10.90
CA ARG A 108 -33.03 2.31 -10.87
C ARG A 108 -33.82 2.61 -9.61
N CYS A 109 -33.15 2.67 -8.45
CA CYS A 109 -33.80 3.01 -7.19
C CYS A 109 -34.34 4.45 -7.19
N ASN A 110 -33.60 5.41 -7.73
CA ASN A 110 -34.04 6.81 -7.80
C ASN A 110 -35.18 7.04 -8.80
N ALA A 111 -35.28 6.21 -9.83
CA ALA A 111 -36.37 6.30 -10.82
C ALA A 111 -37.68 5.64 -10.32
N ALA A 112 -37.60 4.87 -9.23
CA ALA A 112 -38.76 4.25 -8.61
C ALA A 112 -39.36 5.23 -7.57
N ASP A 113 -40.23 6.12 -8.03
CA ASP A 113 -40.83 7.19 -7.21
C ASP A 113 -41.72 6.68 -6.05
N ASP A 114 -42.21 5.43 -6.11
CA ASP A 114 -43.13 4.87 -5.10
C ASP A 114 -43.18 3.32 -5.12
N SER A 115 -42.01 2.65 -5.19
CA SER A 115 -41.97 1.19 -5.25
C SER A 115 -42.06 0.54 -3.87
N THR A 116 -42.99 -0.41 -3.69
CA THR A 116 -43.16 -1.22 -2.48
C THR A 116 -41.95 -2.13 -2.21
N SER A 117 -41.11 -2.37 -3.23
CA SER A 117 -39.82 -3.04 -3.10
C SER A 117 -38.67 -2.16 -3.56
N CYS A 118 -37.49 -2.34 -2.96
CA CYS A 118 -36.28 -1.61 -3.33
C CYS A 118 -35.54 -2.39 -4.44
N PRO A 119 -35.35 -1.81 -5.64
CA PRO A 119 -34.69 -2.48 -6.77
C PRO A 119 -33.25 -2.93 -6.46
N ILE A 120 -32.60 -2.30 -5.47
CA ILE A 120 -31.26 -2.68 -5.01
C ILE A 120 -31.31 -4.00 -4.23
N ILE A 121 -32.30 -4.15 -3.34
CA ILE A 121 -32.46 -5.37 -2.54
C ILE A 121 -32.86 -6.53 -3.46
N ASP A 122 -33.80 -6.31 -4.38
CA ASP A 122 -34.25 -7.32 -5.33
C ASP A 122 -33.06 -7.87 -6.16
N ALA A 123 -32.20 -6.97 -6.65
CA ALA A 123 -31.01 -7.35 -7.40
C ALA A 123 -29.94 -8.10 -6.58
N LEU A 124 -29.97 -7.99 -5.24
CA LEU A 124 -29.02 -8.68 -4.35
C LEU A 124 -29.57 -9.99 -3.79
N VAL A 125 -30.89 -10.12 -3.66
CA VAL A 125 -31.57 -11.33 -3.19
C VAL A 125 -31.63 -12.41 -4.28
N GLY A 126 -31.49 -12.02 -5.55
CA GLY A 126 -31.37 -12.97 -6.66
C GLY A 126 -32.70 -13.61 -7.03
N GLU A 127 -33.77 -12.81 -7.16
CA GLU A 127 -34.94 -13.24 -7.90
C GLU A 127 -34.66 -13.05 -9.41
N ASP A 128 -33.92 -14.00 -9.99
CA ASP A 128 -33.94 -14.30 -11.42
C ASP A 128 -35.19 -15.15 -11.76
#